data_AF-A0A7Y2EAQ0-F1
#
_entry.id   AF-A0A7Y2EAQ0-F1
#
_cell.length_a   1.000
_cell.length_b   1.000
_cell.length_c   1.000
_cell.angle_alpha   90.00
_cell.angle_beta   90.00
_cell.angle_gamma   90.00
#
_symmetry.space_group_name_H-M   'P 1'
#
loop_
_entity.id
_entity.type
_entity.pdbx_description
1 polymer ?
#
loop_
_entity_poly.entity_id
_entity_poly.type
_entity_poly.pdbx_seq_one_letter_code
_entity_poly.pdbx_strand_id
1 'polypeptide(L)' 'MHLCDLTYAYNEYSGGIRTYIEAKRAYVREQTDWKHLLIIPGAEDSVETDGRLTVCR' A
#
# COMPACT_ATOMS: atom_id res chain seq x y z
N MET A 1 -13.61 -8.14 -1.86
CA MET A 1 -12.67 -7.99 -2.99
C MET A 1 -11.28 -7.70 -2.45
N HIS A 2 -10.24 -8.06 -3.21
CA HIS A 2 -8.85 -7.80 -2.89
C HIS A 2 -8.25 -6.88 -3.95
N LEU A 3 -7.56 -5.83 -3.50
CA LEU A 3 -6.81 -4.91 -4.34
C LEU A 3 -5.32 -5.05 -3.99
N CYS A 4 -4.48 -5.21 -5.01
CA CYS A 4 -3.03 -5.33 -4.85
C CYS A 4 -2.34 -4.23 -5.64
N ASP A 5 -1.47 -3.47 -4.99
CA ASP A 5 -0.54 -2.55 -5.63
C ASP A 5 0.90 -3.04 -5.39
N LEU A 6 1.68 -3.15 -6.47
CA LEU A 6 3.09 -3.52 -6.45
C LEU A 6 3.89 -2.38 -7.08
N THR A 7 4.86 -1.84 -6.35
CA THR A 7 5.71 -0.77 -6.88
C THR A 7 7.12 -0.83 -6.30
N TYR A 8 8.11 -0.58 -7.15
CA TYR A 8 9.49 -0.40 -6.73
C TYR A 8 9.75 1.02 -6.17
N ALA A 9 8.99 2.01 -6.65
CA ALA A 9 9.20 3.41 -6.35
C ALA A 9 8.31 3.88 -5.18
N TYR A 10 8.33 3.15 -4.06
CA TYR A 10 7.69 3.60 -2.82
C TYR A 10 8.69 4.31 -1.90
N ASN A 11 9.07 5.52 -2.28
CA ASN A 11 10.03 6.31 -1.53
C ASN A 11 9.66 7.80 -1.52
N GLU A 12 10.36 8.58 -0.70
CA GLU A 12 10.12 10.02 -0.51
C GLU A 12 10.33 10.85 -1.79
N TYR A 13 11.11 10.33 -2.74
CA TYR A 13 11.46 11.02 -3.99
C TYR A 13 10.67 10.52 -5.21
N SER A 14 9.67 9.67 -5.00
CA SER A 14 8.98 8.91 -6.06
C SER A 14 8.09 9.71 -7.00
N GLY A 15 8.16 11.05 -7.00
CA GLY A 15 7.40 11.90 -7.92
C GLY A 15 5.88 11.79 -7.77
N GLY A 16 5.38 11.38 -6.59
CA GLY A 16 3.94 11.31 -6.28
C GLY A 16 3.35 9.90 -6.26
N ILE A 17 4.11 8.84 -6.57
CA ILE A 17 3.63 7.45 -6.47
C ILE A 17 3.18 7.13 -5.05
N ARG A 18 4.01 7.46 -4.04
CA ARG A 18 3.63 7.30 -2.63
C ARG A 18 2.34 8.06 -2.31
N THR A 19 2.26 9.33 -2.70
CA THR A 19 1.09 10.19 -2.47
C THR A 19 -0.18 9.59 -3.05
N TYR A 20 -0.13 9.08 -4.28
CA TYR A 20 -1.27 8.44 -4.93
C TYR A 20 -1.69 7.15 -4.21
N ILE A 21 -0.74 6.28 -3.86
CA ILE A 21 -1.03 5.02 -3.17
C ILE A 21 -1.65 5.29 -1.79
N GLU A 22 -1.14 6.27 -1.04
CA GLU A 22 -1.70 6.66 0.25
C GLU A 22 -3.13 7.20 0.12
N ALA A 23 -3.39 8.06 -0.88
CA ALA A 23 -4.75 8.56 -1.15
C ALA A 23 -5.72 7.42 -1.53
N LYS A 24 -5.27 6.49 -2.38
CA LYS A 24 -6.03 5.30 -2.75
C LYS A 24 -6.33 4.41 -1.55
N ARG A 25 -5.34 4.20 -0.66
CA ARG A 25 -5.50 3.41 0.57
C ARG A 25 -6.49 4.05 1.53
N ALA A 26 -6.46 5.37 1.69
CA ALA A 26 -7.44 6.11 2.48
C ALA A 26 -8.86 5.89 1.93
N TYR A 27 -9.05 6.05 0.61
CA TYR A 27 -10.33 5.77 -0.03
C TYR A 27 -10.81 4.33 0.18
N VAL A 28 -9.94 3.33 -0.02
CA VAL A 28 -10.29 1.91 0.17
C VAL A 28 -10.72 1.63 1.62
N ARG A 29 -10.03 2.22 2.59
CA ARG A 29 -10.36 2.08 4.02
C ARG A 29 -11.70 2.73 4.36
N GLU A 30 -11.96 3.92 3.85
CA GLU A 30 -13.11 4.74 4.26
C GLU A 30 -14.39 4.46 3.48
N GLN A 31 -14.27 4.06 2.21
CA GLN A 31 -15.39 4.00 1.27
C GLN A 31 -15.76 2.58 0.83
N THR A 32 -14.98 1.57 1.22
CA THR A 32 -15.22 0.17 0.82
C THR A 32 -14.92 -0.80 1.96
N ASP A 33 -15.41 -2.03 1.84
CA ASP A 33 -15.03 -3.18 2.69
C ASP A 33 -13.90 -4.03 2.08
N TRP A 34 -13.15 -3.48 1.12
CA TRP A 34 -12.12 -4.24 0.41
C TRP A 34 -10.86 -4.40 1.26
N LYS A 35 -10.09 -5.45 0.97
CA LYS A 35 -8.75 -5.64 1.52
C LYS A 35 -7.72 -5.08 0.54
N HIS A 36 -6.73 -4.36 1.04
CA HIS A 36 -5.62 -3.81 0.23
C HIS A 36 -4.30 -4.47 0.62
N LEU A 37 -3.53 -4.88 -0.37
CA LEU A 37 -2.15 -5.35 -0.23
C LEU A 37 -1.24 -4.40 -0.99
N LEU A 38 -0.22 -3.87 -0.32
CA LEU A 38 0.85 -3.10 -0.93
C LEU A 38 2.15 -3.90 -0.83
N ILE A 39 2.80 -4.16 -1.96
CA ILE A 39 4.12 -4.81 -1.99
C ILE A 39 5.14 -3.79 -2.49
N ILE A 40 6.18 -3.55 -1.69
CA ILE A 40 7.26 -2.59 -1.97
C ILE A 40 8.61 -3.23 -1.61
N PRO A 41 9.75 -2.75 -2.12
CA PRO A 41 11.05 -3.25 -1.67
C PRO A 41 11.36 -2.82 -0.23
N GLY A 42 11.76 -3.78 0.61
CA GLY A 42 12.39 -3.57 1.91
C GLY A 42 13.88 -3.92 1.94
N ALA A 43 14.54 -3.61 3.06
CA ALA A 43 15.87 -4.14 3.35
C ALA A 43 15.82 -5.62 3.75
N GLU A 44 14.68 -6.08 4.24
CA GLU A 44 14.37 -7.43 4.67
C GLU A 44 12.88 -7.73 4.47
N ASP A 45 12.55 -9.00 4.33
CA ASP A 45 11.16 -9.46 4.19
C ASP A 45 10.36 -9.14 5.45
N SER A 46 9.32 -8.33 5.33
CA SER A 46 8.45 -7.98 6.47
C SER A 46 6.98 -7.82 6.07
N VAL A 47 6.08 -8.07 7.02
CA VAL A 47 4.63 -7.93 6.81
C VAL A 47 4.02 -7.12 7.95
N GLU A 48 3.35 -6.03 7.59
CA GLU A 48 2.59 -5.17 8.50
C GLU A 48 1.12 -5.14 8.09
N THR A 49 0.22 -5.35 9.05
CA THR A 49 -1.23 -5.28 8.82
C THR A 49 -1.87 -4.26 9.75
N ASP A 50 -2.58 -3.30 9.17
CA ASP A 50 -3.45 -2.34 9.85
C ASP A 50 -4.89 -2.52 9.36
N GLY A 51 -5.70 -3.21 10.16
CA GLY A 51 -7.08 -3.56 9.82
C GLY A 51 -7.18 -4.33 8.51
N ARG A 52 -7.67 -3.66 7.45
CA ARG A 52 -7.84 -4.23 6.10
C ARG A 52 -6.72 -3.88 5.12
N LEU A 53 -5.70 -3.13 5.58
CA LEU A 53 -4.56 -2.73 4.78
C LEU A 53 -3.33 -3.55 5.21
N THR A 54 -2.66 -4.19 4.25
CA THR A 54 -1.41 -4.93 4.48
C THR A 54 -0.28 -4.31 3.65
N VAL A 55 0.91 -4.27 4.20
CA VAL A 55 2.16 -3.90 3.51
C VAL A 55 3.13 -5.06 3.64
N CYS A 56 3.64 -5.53 2.51
CA CYS A 56 4.78 -6.44 2.45
C CYS A 56 5.99 -5.66 1.94
N ARG A 57 7.13 -5.81 2.63
CA ARG A 57 8.41 -5.27 2.19
C ARG A 57 9.40 -6.40 1.94
#